data_AF-A0A941D6Z2-F1
#
_entry.id   AF-A0A941D6Z2-F1
#
_cell.length_a   1.000
_cell.length_b   1.000
_cell.length_c   1.000
_cell.angle_alpha   90.00
_cell.angle_beta   90.00
_cell.angle_gamma   90.00
#
_symmetry.space_group_name_H-M   'P 1'
#
loop_
_entity.id
_entity.type
_entity.pdbx_description
1 polymer ?
#
loop_
_entity_poly.entity_id
_entity_poly.type
_entity_poly.pdbx_seq_one_letter_code
_entity_poly.pdbx_strand_id
1 'polypeptide(L)'
;MKRFVEGVGLGIATMGPEKLERRSRAHEAVAATLAALSDGDLAAMLNAADWRVSFHGSESAILDFAGWRVFAKRMALTRRELDAGPAGSVTADLFGLPSLYQYAVGSAGFAAGRELAAARMTSGWALAGACPHFPILHHARVLPRTAPKLSERQEAWLANIPAFWSGNPAIIARVDEVTRAPANIVMIQEFVGRDLETWLQAARPRGAKLAAAHDQWMSTIAFMNKQGLFHFDLHARNLLTDGEDLYLADFGYALGSEFDLSTEERAFLAAHADYDSAYACRAYARWLSGAKRHPPAVRPILAREAPVAAIMDAFLNALPGTKQAPASGYPAQAVGAALAGLGVALGERRLTV
;
A
#
# COMPACT_ATOMS: atom_id res chain seq x y z
N MET A 1 18.82 22.01 8.91
CA MET A 1 17.71 21.24 9.50
C MET A 1 16.69 22.19 10.15
N LYS A 2 15.93 22.98 9.34
CA LYS A 2 14.70 23.74 9.74
C LYS A 2 14.05 24.60 8.63
N ARG A 3 14.45 24.50 7.37
CA ARG A 3 13.78 25.17 6.25
C ARG A 3 13.75 24.22 5.07
N PHE A 4 12.67 23.47 4.87
CA PHE A 4 12.40 22.71 3.63
C PHE A 4 10.96 22.13 3.64
N VAL A 5 9.96 22.96 3.96
CA VAL A 5 8.52 22.59 3.86
C VAL A 5 7.73 23.81 3.39
N GLU A 6 8.06 24.37 2.23
CA GLU A 6 7.19 25.37 1.59
C GLU A 6 7.12 25.03 0.11
N GLY A 7 6.10 24.26 -0.23
CA GLY A 7 5.86 23.75 -1.57
C GLY A 7 4.46 23.18 -1.77
N VAL A 8 3.63 23.13 -0.72
CA VAL A 8 2.17 23.22 -0.69
C VAL A 8 1.87 23.74 0.72
N GLY A 9 0.93 24.66 0.92
CA GLY A 9 0.55 25.14 2.26
C GLY A 9 -0.07 24.08 3.19
N LEU A 10 0.07 22.80 2.86
CA LEU A 10 -0.33 21.65 3.66
C LEU A 10 0.92 21.15 4.38
N GLY A 11 1.20 21.69 5.57
CA GLY A 11 2.16 21.07 6.48
C GLY A 11 1.75 19.63 6.76
N ILE A 12 2.72 18.72 6.90
CA ILE A 12 2.43 17.34 7.34
C ILE A 12 1.76 17.45 8.71
N ALA A 13 0.57 16.85 8.84
CA ALA A 13 -0.13 16.84 10.12
C ALA A 13 0.79 16.23 11.19
N THR A 14 1.08 16.98 12.24
CA THR A 14 1.97 16.51 13.31
C THR A 14 1.22 15.60 14.26
N MET A 15 1.80 14.44 14.59
CA MET A 15 1.29 13.61 15.68
C MET A 15 1.78 14.14 17.03
N GLY A 16 0.89 14.14 18.04
CA GLY A 16 1.25 14.59 19.38
C GLY A 16 2.43 13.79 19.98
N PRO A 17 3.33 14.44 20.75
CA PRO A 17 4.57 13.83 21.22
C PRO A 17 4.33 12.58 22.09
N GLU A 18 3.30 12.60 22.95
CA GLU A 18 2.94 11.45 23.78
C GLU A 18 2.53 10.22 22.96
N LYS A 19 1.80 10.45 21.86
CA LYS A 19 1.34 9.37 20.96
C LYS A 19 2.53 8.79 20.21
N LEU A 20 3.44 9.62 19.69
CA LEU A 20 4.66 9.17 19.03
C LEU A 20 5.58 8.40 19.98
N GLU A 21 5.74 8.87 21.22
CA GLU A 21 6.54 8.19 22.24
C GLU A 21 5.92 6.83 22.62
N ARG A 22 4.60 6.74 22.78
CA ARG A 22 3.91 5.47 23.01
C ARG A 22 4.17 4.47 21.90
N ARG A 23 4.10 4.90 20.65
CA ARG A 23 4.36 4.05 19.46
C ARG A 23 5.82 3.58 19.41
N SER A 24 6.76 4.46 19.76
CA SER A 24 8.19 4.12 19.85
C SER A 24 8.47 3.09 20.95
N ARG A 25 7.90 3.28 22.16
CA ARG A 25 7.99 2.30 23.25
C ARG A 25 7.39 0.94 22.88
N ALA A 26 6.23 0.94 22.22
CA ALA A 26 5.62 -0.29 21.73
C ALA A 26 6.55 -1.00 20.73
N HIS A 27 7.15 -0.24 19.80
CA HIS A 27 8.10 -0.78 18.85
C HIS A 27 9.33 -1.40 19.52
N GLU A 28 9.96 -0.69 20.45
CA GLU A 28 11.13 -1.21 21.19
C GLU A 28 10.81 -2.52 21.93
N ALA A 29 9.69 -2.55 22.67
CA ALA A 29 9.29 -3.72 23.45
C ALA A 29 8.96 -4.94 22.56
N VAL A 30 8.17 -4.73 21.50
CA VAL A 30 7.75 -5.79 20.58
C VAL A 30 8.94 -6.29 19.76
N ALA A 31 9.75 -5.37 19.21
CA ALA A 31 10.93 -5.72 18.41
C ALA A 31 11.95 -6.51 19.24
N ALA A 32 12.24 -6.08 20.48
CA ALA A 32 13.15 -6.80 21.36
C ALA A 32 12.66 -8.22 21.69
N THR A 33 11.35 -8.36 21.97
CA THR A 33 10.73 -9.67 22.25
C THR A 33 10.83 -10.59 21.03
N LEU A 34 10.48 -10.09 19.84
CA LEU A 34 10.52 -10.86 18.60
C LEU A 34 11.95 -11.19 18.15
N ALA A 35 12.92 -10.33 18.44
CA ALA A 35 14.33 -10.57 18.13
C ALA A 35 14.93 -11.69 19.00
N ALA A 36 14.43 -11.87 20.22
CA ALA A 36 14.89 -12.90 21.16
C ALA A 36 14.30 -14.30 20.86
N LEU A 37 13.20 -14.38 20.09
CA LEU A 37 12.60 -15.66 19.70
C LEU A 37 13.45 -16.37 18.65
N SER A 38 13.55 -17.70 18.79
CA SER A 38 14.03 -18.54 17.70
C SER A 38 12.99 -18.60 16.57
N ASP A 39 13.42 -18.95 15.36
CA ASP A 39 12.49 -19.14 14.23
C ASP A 39 11.45 -20.23 14.53
N GLY A 40 11.83 -21.27 15.29
CA GLY A 40 10.92 -22.34 15.70
C GLY A 40 9.83 -21.86 16.66
N ASP A 41 10.22 -21.08 17.68
CA ASP A 41 9.27 -20.53 18.66
C ASP A 41 8.32 -19.54 18.00
N LEU A 42 8.85 -18.65 17.16
CA LEU A 42 8.02 -17.70 16.41
C LEU A 42 7.07 -18.43 15.46
N ALA A 43 7.54 -19.44 14.73
CA ALA A 43 6.69 -20.24 13.85
C ALA A 43 5.57 -20.94 14.62
N ALA A 44 5.86 -21.54 15.79
CA ALA A 44 4.87 -22.19 16.63
C ALA A 44 3.78 -21.21 17.10
N MET A 45 4.18 -20.02 17.57
CA MET A 45 3.25 -18.96 17.97
C MET A 45 2.36 -18.51 16.81
N LEU A 46 2.97 -18.26 15.65
CA LEU A 46 2.24 -17.81 14.47
C LEU A 46 1.28 -18.90 13.95
N ASN A 47 1.65 -20.17 14.00
CA ASN A 47 0.78 -21.26 13.52
C ASN A 47 -0.47 -21.49 14.37
N ALA A 48 -0.49 -21.01 15.62
CA ALA A 48 -1.67 -21.06 16.48
C ALA A 48 -2.65 -19.90 16.23
N ALA A 49 -2.28 -18.90 15.43
CA ALA A 49 -3.12 -17.73 15.18
C ALA A 49 -4.25 -18.01 14.19
N ASP A 50 -5.33 -17.23 14.30
CA ASP A 50 -6.44 -17.25 13.34
C ASP A 50 -6.10 -16.39 12.12
N TRP A 51 -5.63 -17.04 11.06
CA TRP A 51 -5.20 -16.39 9.83
C TRP A 51 -6.35 -16.17 8.85
N ARG A 52 -6.43 -14.95 8.32
CA ARG A 52 -7.28 -14.61 7.18
C ARG A 52 -6.49 -14.64 5.90
N VAL A 53 -6.95 -15.45 4.95
CA VAL A 53 -6.33 -15.60 3.64
C VAL A 53 -6.87 -14.57 2.65
N SER A 54 -5.97 -13.78 2.07
CA SER A 54 -6.24 -12.77 1.06
C SER A 54 -6.24 -13.35 -0.37
N PHE A 55 -6.60 -12.52 -1.35
CA PHE A 55 -6.46 -12.89 -2.76
C PHE A 55 -4.98 -13.13 -3.11
N HIS A 56 -4.68 -14.25 -3.76
CA HIS A 56 -3.32 -14.79 -4.04
C HIS A 56 -2.58 -15.45 -2.87
N GLY A 57 -3.26 -15.69 -1.73
CA GLY A 57 -2.74 -16.56 -0.67
C GLY A 57 -1.71 -15.91 0.26
N SER A 58 -1.63 -14.59 0.29
CA SER A 58 -1.08 -13.89 1.47
C SER A 58 -2.04 -14.06 2.64
N GLU A 59 -1.52 -14.02 3.86
CA GLU A 59 -2.33 -14.21 5.07
C GLU A 59 -2.12 -13.03 6.03
N SER A 60 -3.14 -12.71 6.81
CA SER A 60 -3.03 -11.74 7.89
C SER A 60 -3.67 -12.23 9.18
N ALA A 61 -3.10 -11.85 10.32
CA ALA A 61 -3.61 -12.17 11.65
C ALA A 61 -3.38 -11.01 12.61
N ILE A 62 -4.11 -11.03 13.72
CA ILE A 62 -3.89 -10.10 14.82
C ILE A 62 -3.42 -10.93 16.02
N LEU A 63 -2.31 -10.54 16.62
CA LEU A 63 -1.69 -11.23 17.75
C LEU A 63 -1.34 -10.22 18.85
N ASP A 64 -0.90 -10.73 20.00
CA ASP A 64 -0.35 -9.92 21.08
C ASP A 64 1.09 -10.34 21.37
N PHE A 65 2.01 -9.37 21.42
CA PHE A 65 3.42 -9.57 21.83
C PHE A 65 3.77 -8.52 22.87
N ALA A 66 4.40 -8.94 23.98
CA ALA A 66 4.80 -8.04 25.06
C ALA A 66 3.66 -7.13 25.58
N GLY A 67 2.42 -7.62 25.58
CA GLY A 67 1.22 -6.85 25.97
C GLY A 67 0.72 -5.85 24.93
N TRP A 68 1.30 -5.86 23.72
CA TRP A 68 0.89 -5.01 22.60
C TRP A 68 0.23 -5.83 21.52
N ARG A 69 -0.93 -5.35 21.07
CA ARG A 69 -1.61 -5.89 19.89
C ARG A 69 -0.82 -5.52 18.63
N VAL A 70 -0.59 -6.50 17.76
CA VAL A 70 0.15 -6.36 16.51
C VAL A 70 -0.64 -6.92 15.34
N PHE A 71 -0.35 -6.42 14.14
CA PHE A 71 -0.80 -6.99 12.88
C PHE A 71 0.31 -7.83 12.28
N ALA A 72 0.04 -9.08 11.96
CA ALA A 72 0.98 -9.95 11.25
C ALA A 72 0.52 -10.16 9.82
N LYS A 73 1.44 -10.08 8.86
CA LYS A 73 1.21 -10.37 7.44
C LYS A 73 2.22 -11.41 6.95
N ARG A 74 1.73 -12.45 6.29
CA ARG A 74 2.53 -13.46 5.59
C ARG A 74 2.46 -13.24 4.10
N MET A 75 3.62 -13.10 3.48
CA MET A 75 3.76 -12.95 2.03
C MET A 75 4.58 -14.12 1.50
N ALA A 76 4.06 -14.79 0.48
CA ALA A 76 4.78 -15.86 -0.20
C ALA A 76 6.13 -15.34 -0.73
N LEU A 77 7.19 -16.11 -0.48
CA LEU A 77 8.54 -15.82 -0.96
C LEU A 77 8.97 -16.98 -1.86
N THR A 78 9.03 -16.74 -3.17
CA THR A 78 9.26 -17.83 -4.13
C THR A 78 10.68 -18.35 -4.08
N ARG A 79 10.89 -19.54 -4.66
CA ARG A 79 12.24 -20.10 -4.81
C ARG A 79 13.15 -19.16 -5.61
N ARG A 80 12.62 -18.55 -6.66
CA ARG A 80 13.34 -17.58 -7.49
C ARG A 80 13.79 -16.35 -6.68
N GLU A 81 12.93 -15.83 -5.79
CA GLU A 81 13.27 -14.72 -4.89
C GLU A 81 14.34 -15.12 -3.86
N LEU A 82 14.30 -16.35 -3.35
CA LEU A 82 15.32 -16.89 -2.43
C LEU A 82 16.69 -17.08 -3.09
N ASP A 83 16.71 -17.51 -4.35
CA ASP A 83 17.95 -17.77 -5.09
C ASP A 83 18.59 -16.48 -5.62
N ALA A 84 17.82 -15.41 -5.82
CA ALA A 84 18.28 -14.15 -6.39
C ALA A 84 19.03 -13.24 -5.41
N GLY A 85 18.89 -13.43 -4.10
CA GLY A 85 19.57 -12.60 -3.10
C GLY A 85 19.17 -12.91 -1.67
N PRO A 86 19.64 -12.11 -0.69
CA PRO A 86 19.24 -12.25 0.69
C PRO A 86 17.72 -12.26 0.84
N ALA A 87 17.21 -13.20 1.64
CA ALA A 87 15.78 -13.45 1.73
C ALA A 87 15.01 -12.19 2.18
N GLY A 88 14.06 -11.76 1.35
CA GLY A 88 13.27 -10.54 1.56
C GLY A 88 13.95 -9.22 1.21
N SER A 89 15.15 -9.23 0.60
CA SER A 89 15.78 -7.99 0.10
C SER A 89 15.55 -7.74 -1.39
N VAL A 90 15.04 -8.73 -2.13
CA VAL A 90 14.90 -8.61 -3.59
C VAL A 90 13.75 -7.68 -3.94
N THR A 91 14.07 -6.59 -4.63
CA THR A 91 13.11 -5.61 -5.15
C THR A 91 13.02 -5.62 -6.68
N ALA A 92 13.83 -6.42 -7.36
CA ALA A 92 13.81 -6.58 -8.81
C ALA A 92 12.60 -7.35 -9.34
N ASP A 93 12.21 -7.03 -10.56
CA ASP A 93 11.29 -7.87 -11.33
C ASP A 93 12.03 -9.10 -11.89
N LEU A 94 11.89 -10.23 -11.20
CA LEU A 94 12.53 -11.49 -11.59
C LEU A 94 11.78 -12.26 -12.69
N PHE A 95 10.60 -11.77 -13.10
CA PHE A 95 9.71 -12.48 -14.02
C PHE A 95 9.56 -11.77 -15.36
N GLY A 96 9.98 -10.49 -15.46
CA GLY A 96 9.76 -9.68 -16.65
C GLY A 96 8.27 -9.39 -16.85
N LEU A 97 7.60 -9.04 -15.76
CA LEU A 97 6.18 -8.73 -15.73
C LEU A 97 5.92 -7.42 -16.49
N PRO A 98 4.81 -7.33 -17.24
CA PRO A 98 4.44 -6.10 -17.90
C PRO A 98 4.12 -5.02 -16.86
N SER A 99 4.47 -3.76 -17.12
CA SER A 99 4.24 -2.66 -16.15
C SER A 99 2.75 -2.46 -15.78
N LEU A 100 1.83 -2.85 -16.66
CA LEU A 100 0.39 -2.96 -16.39
C LEU A 100 0.08 -3.78 -15.12
N TYR A 101 0.90 -4.77 -14.79
CA TYR A 101 0.75 -5.62 -13.61
C TYR A 101 0.95 -4.85 -12.30
N GLN A 102 1.50 -3.63 -12.36
CA GLN A 102 1.68 -2.74 -11.22
C GLN A 102 0.36 -2.16 -10.72
N TYR A 103 -0.64 -2.01 -11.61
CA TYR A 103 -1.98 -1.67 -11.18
C TYR A 103 -2.57 -2.87 -10.45
N ALA A 104 -3.12 -2.65 -9.26
CA ALA A 104 -3.71 -3.67 -8.37
C ALA A 104 -5.01 -4.30 -8.92
N VAL A 105 -5.02 -4.71 -10.18
CA VAL A 105 -6.17 -5.26 -10.92
C VAL A 105 -5.91 -6.74 -11.16
N GLY A 106 -6.09 -7.55 -10.13
CA GLY A 106 -5.92 -9.00 -10.23
C GLY A 106 -4.46 -9.47 -10.36
N SER A 107 -3.51 -8.64 -9.95
CA SER A 107 -2.08 -8.94 -9.92
C SER A 107 -1.66 -9.59 -8.60
N ALA A 108 -0.49 -10.23 -8.58
CA ALA A 108 0.10 -10.90 -7.41
C ALA A 108 1.39 -10.20 -6.91
N GLY A 109 1.57 -8.93 -7.27
CA GLY A 109 2.78 -8.15 -7.00
C GLY A 109 4.02 -8.68 -7.74
N PHE A 110 5.07 -7.85 -7.75
CA PHE A 110 6.33 -8.15 -8.45
C PHE A 110 7.28 -8.98 -7.58
N ALA A 111 7.45 -8.58 -6.32
CA ALA A 111 8.30 -9.27 -5.35
C ALA A 111 7.85 -8.95 -3.92
N ALA A 112 7.93 -9.93 -3.01
CA ALA A 112 7.60 -9.73 -1.60
C ALA A 112 8.59 -8.76 -0.90
N GLY A 113 9.82 -8.67 -1.41
CA GLY A 113 10.82 -7.74 -0.89
C GLY A 113 10.49 -6.27 -1.13
N ARG A 114 9.69 -5.91 -2.14
CA ARG A 114 9.22 -4.53 -2.35
C ARG A 114 8.37 -4.04 -1.19
N GLU A 115 7.42 -4.87 -0.75
CA GLU A 115 6.55 -4.53 0.38
C GLU A 115 7.36 -4.42 1.69
N LEU A 116 8.30 -5.34 1.93
CA LEU A 116 9.17 -5.25 3.12
C LEU A 116 10.07 -4.01 3.09
N ALA A 117 10.64 -3.65 1.94
CA ALA A 117 11.45 -2.46 1.78
C ALA A 117 10.63 -1.18 2.05
N ALA A 118 9.44 -1.07 1.45
CA ALA A 118 8.52 0.05 1.67
C ALA A 118 8.13 0.18 3.15
N ALA A 119 7.81 -0.94 3.82
CA ALA A 119 7.49 -0.93 5.24
C ALA A 119 8.67 -0.49 6.12
N ARG A 120 9.91 -0.84 5.77
CA ARG A 120 11.10 -0.35 6.48
C ARG A 120 11.28 1.16 6.31
N MET A 121 11.15 1.67 5.08
CA MET A 121 11.26 3.11 4.79
C MET A 121 10.23 3.91 5.60
N THR A 122 8.96 3.50 5.53
CA THR A 122 7.85 4.21 6.19
C THR A 122 7.91 4.12 7.71
N SER A 123 8.39 3.00 8.25
CA SER A 123 8.68 2.86 9.69
C SER A 123 9.76 3.82 10.15
N GLY A 124 10.82 3.98 9.36
CA GLY A 124 11.88 4.95 9.63
C GLY A 124 11.35 6.38 9.71
N TRP A 125 10.48 6.77 8.76
CA TRP A 125 9.84 8.09 8.79
C TRP A 125 8.89 8.28 9.97
N ALA A 126 8.16 7.23 10.33
CA ALA A 126 7.22 7.27 11.45
C ALA A 126 7.95 7.40 12.78
N LEU A 127 8.95 6.56 13.04
CA LEU A 127 9.76 6.59 14.26
C LEU A 127 10.57 7.88 14.41
N ALA A 128 11.10 8.42 13.30
CA ALA A 128 11.79 9.71 13.31
C ALA A 128 10.85 10.92 13.47
N GLY A 129 9.54 10.72 13.43
CA GLY A 129 8.54 11.79 13.45
C GLY A 129 8.52 12.65 12.18
N ALA A 130 9.22 12.24 11.11
CA ALA A 130 9.25 12.97 9.84
C ALA A 130 7.89 12.90 9.12
N CYS A 131 7.25 11.73 9.17
CA CYS A 131 5.85 11.55 8.82
C CYS A 131 5.28 10.37 9.62
N PRO A 132 4.50 10.62 10.69
CA PRO A 132 4.05 9.57 11.61
C PRO A 132 2.85 8.75 11.07
N HIS A 133 2.36 9.03 9.87
CA HIS A 133 1.10 8.49 9.34
C HIS A 133 1.28 7.18 8.57
N PHE A 134 2.15 6.30 9.10
CA PHE A 134 2.40 4.95 8.60
C PHE A 134 2.48 3.98 9.78
N PRO A 135 1.95 2.75 9.69
CA PRO A 135 2.15 1.73 10.71
C PRO A 135 3.62 1.35 10.81
N ILE A 136 4.11 1.14 12.04
CA ILE A 136 5.51 0.76 12.28
C ILE A 136 5.69 -0.75 12.09
N LEU A 137 6.65 -1.15 11.27
CA LEU A 137 7.17 -2.51 11.23
C LEU A 137 8.01 -2.77 12.49
N HIS A 138 7.54 -3.67 13.35
CA HIS A 138 8.28 -4.09 14.54
C HIS A 138 9.34 -5.12 14.21
N HIS A 139 9.04 -6.05 13.31
CA HIS A 139 9.96 -7.13 12.96
C HIS A 139 9.62 -7.76 11.61
N ALA A 140 10.61 -8.39 10.99
CA ALA A 140 10.39 -9.28 9.86
C ALA A 140 11.27 -10.53 9.95
N ARG A 141 10.70 -11.69 9.62
CA ARG A 141 11.39 -12.98 9.58
C ARG A 141 10.99 -13.76 8.35
N VAL A 142 11.92 -14.54 7.80
CA VAL A 142 11.65 -15.50 6.74
C VAL A 142 11.48 -16.86 7.38
N LEU A 143 10.32 -17.48 7.20
CA LEU A 143 9.98 -18.75 7.79
C LEU A 143 9.54 -19.75 6.71
N PRO A 144 9.67 -21.07 6.97
CA PRO A 144 9.05 -22.09 6.11
C PRO A 144 7.56 -21.82 5.92
N ARG A 145 7.06 -22.06 4.72
CA ARG A 145 5.65 -21.82 4.37
C ARG A 145 4.90 -23.13 4.20
N THR A 146 3.78 -23.22 4.90
CA THR A 146 2.67 -24.10 4.52
C THR A 146 1.72 -23.30 3.66
N ALA A 147 1.38 -23.78 2.48
CA ALA A 147 0.42 -23.10 1.62
C ALA A 147 -0.95 -23.00 2.34
N PRO A 148 -1.61 -21.84 2.34
CA PRO A 148 -2.90 -21.69 2.97
C PRO A 148 -3.97 -22.48 2.22
N LYS A 149 -5.00 -22.92 2.94
CA LYS A 149 -6.20 -23.44 2.31
C LYS A 149 -6.96 -22.29 1.65
N LEU A 150 -7.20 -22.41 0.34
CA LEU A 150 -7.95 -21.42 -0.42
C LEU A 150 -9.45 -21.74 -0.37
N SER A 151 -10.27 -20.70 -0.51
CA SER A 151 -11.71 -20.86 -0.79
C SER A 151 -11.94 -21.18 -2.27
N GLU A 152 -13.07 -21.79 -2.60
CA GLU A 152 -13.48 -22.09 -3.98
C GLU A 152 -13.40 -20.85 -4.89
N ARG A 153 -13.78 -19.67 -4.37
CA ARG A 153 -13.67 -18.40 -5.11
C ARG A 153 -12.21 -18.03 -5.41
N GLN A 154 -11.30 -18.25 -4.47
CA GLN A 154 -9.88 -17.98 -4.67
C GLN A 154 -9.26 -18.98 -5.66
N GLU A 155 -9.63 -20.26 -5.57
CA GLU A 155 -9.19 -21.29 -6.51
C GLU A 155 -9.69 -21.00 -7.93
N ALA A 156 -10.97 -20.66 -8.09
CA ALA A 156 -11.56 -20.28 -9.37
C ALA A 156 -10.88 -19.03 -9.97
N TRP A 157 -10.51 -18.05 -9.12
CA TRP A 157 -9.74 -16.90 -9.57
C TRP A 157 -8.34 -17.31 -10.08
N LEU A 158 -7.60 -18.11 -9.32
CA LEU A 158 -6.28 -18.59 -9.74
C LEU A 158 -6.35 -19.39 -11.05
N ALA A 159 -7.37 -20.22 -11.23
CA ALA A 159 -7.61 -20.95 -12.47
C ALA A 159 -7.94 -20.03 -13.66
N ASN A 160 -8.53 -18.86 -13.41
CA ASN A 160 -8.90 -17.88 -14.44
C ASN A 160 -7.78 -16.90 -14.83
N ILE A 161 -6.68 -16.83 -14.06
CA ILE A 161 -5.56 -15.92 -14.32
C ILE A 161 -5.01 -16.01 -15.76
N PRO A 162 -4.80 -17.20 -16.35
CA PRO A 162 -4.34 -17.30 -17.74
C PRO A 162 -5.31 -16.63 -18.72
N ALA A 163 -6.62 -16.82 -18.56
CA ALA A 163 -7.61 -16.19 -19.44
C ALA A 163 -7.67 -14.67 -19.21
N PHE A 164 -7.68 -14.24 -17.94
CA PHE A 164 -7.73 -12.83 -17.54
C PHE A 164 -6.54 -12.04 -18.11
N TRP A 165 -5.35 -12.61 -18.07
CA TRP A 165 -4.10 -11.99 -18.54
C TRP A 165 -3.70 -12.41 -19.96
N SER A 166 -4.67 -12.87 -20.77
CA SER A 166 -4.48 -13.23 -22.18
C SER A 166 -3.31 -14.19 -22.44
N GLY A 167 -3.07 -15.12 -21.52
CA GLY A 167 -2.05 -16.15 -21.63
C GLY A 167 -0.62 -15.66 -21.38
N ASN A 168 -0.42 -14.50 -20.75
CA ASN A 168 0.92 -13.97 -20.52
C ASN A 168 1.78 -14.94 -19.67
N PRO A 169 2.87 -15.50 -20.22
CA PRO A 169 3.64 -16.56 -19.55
C PRO A 169 4.38 -16.07 -18.31
N ALA A 170 4.83 -14.81 -18.25
CA ALA A 170 5.50 -14.25 -17.09
C ALA A 170 4.56 -14.14 -15.89
N ILE A 171 3.32 -13.70 -16.12
CA ILE A 171 2.28 -13.60 -15.09
C ILE A 171 1.89 -15.00 -14.59
N ILE A 172 1.67 -15.95 -15.50
CA ILE A 172 1.34 -17.34 -15.15
C ILE A 172 2.46 -17.95 -14.28
N ALA A 173 3.73 -17.77 -14.69
CA ALA A 173 4.87 -18.25 -13.91
C ALA A 173 4.96 -17.61 -12.52
N ARG A 174 4.72 -16.29 -12.40
CA ARG A 174 4.72 -15.59 -11.11
C ARG A 174 3.69 -16.15 -10.16
N VAL A 175 2.46 -16.31 -10.61
CA VAL A 175 1.33 -16.79 -9.79
C VAL A 175 1.54 -18.24 -9.35
N ASP A 176 1.99 -19.08 -10.27
CA ASP A 176 2.31 -20.48 -10.02
C ASP A 176 3.45 -20.63 -9.00
N GLU A 177 4.52 -19.85 -9.14
CA GLU A 177 5.61 -19.83 -8.14
C GLU A 177 5.17 -19.27 -6.78
N VAL A 178 4.32 -18.25 -6.73
CA VAL A 178 3.73 -17.73 -5.47
C VAL A 178 2.92 -18.81 -4.76
N THR A 179 2.13 -19.57 -5.53
CA THR A 179 1.31 -20.67 -4.99
C THR A 179 2.20 -21.75 -4.38
N ARG A 180 3.30 -22.10 -5.06
CA ARG A 180 4.27 -23.14 -4.66
C ARG A 180 5.43 -22.61 -3.80
N ALA A 181 5.37 -21.37 -3.32
CA ALA A 181 6.44 -20.75 -2.58
C ALA A 181 6.83 -21.57 -1.33
N PRO A 182 8.13 -21.89 -1.15
CA PRO A 182 8.61 -22.74 -0.05
C PRO A 182 8.73 -21.98 1.28
N ALA A 183 8.79 -20.65 1.22
CA ALA A 183 8.94 -19.78 2.36
C ALA A 183 7.95 -18.62 2.30
N ASN A 184 7.83 -17.91 3.41
CA ASN A 184 7.14 -16.64 3.48
C ASN A 184 7.99 -15.62 4.25
N ILE A 185 7.79 -14.34 3.94
CA ILE A 185 8.16 -13.26 4.83
C ILE A 185 6.99 -13.06 5.78
N VAL A 186 7.24 -13.14 7.08
CA VAL A 186 6.33 -12.67 8.12
C VAL A 186 6.73 -11.27 8.51
N MET A 187 5.85 -10.30 8.27
CA MET A 187 5.96 -8.95 8.79
C MET A 187 5.09 -8.83 10.04
N ILE A 188 5.66 -8.34 11.14
CA ILE A 188 4.93 -7.98 12.36
C ILE A 188 4.93 -6.46 12.47
N GLN A 189 3.75 -5.87 12.37
CA GLN A 189 3.52 -4.44 12.28
C GLN A 189 2.63 -3.96 13.43
N GLU A 190 2.66 -2.66 13.66
CA GLU A 190 1.76 -1.97 14.56
C GLU A 190 0.29 -2.26 14.20
N PHE A 191 -0.50 -2.62 15.21
CA PHE A 191 -1.94 -2.71 15.04
C PHE A 191 -2.57 -1.32 15.13
N VAL A 192 -3.15 -0.85 14.02
CA VAL A 192 -3.88 0.41 13.96
C VAL A 192 -5.37 0.13 13.78
N GLY A 193 -6.12 0.25 14.89
CA GLY A 193 -7.58 0.32 14.94
C GLY A 193 -8.31 -0.55 13.90
N ARG A 194 -8.82 0.10 12.85
CA ARG A 194 -9.60 -0.53 11.77
C ARG A 194 -9.23 0.12 10.44
N ASP A 195 -9.57 -0.53 9.33
CA ASP A 195 -9.53 0.11 8.02
C ASP A 195 -10.55 1.25 7.94
N LEU A 196 -10.24 2.24 7.11
CA LEU A 196 -10.98 3.47 6.97
C LEU A 196 -12.41 3.17 6.48
N GLU A 197 -12.59 2.32 5.46
CA GLU A 197 -13.92 1.94 4.98
C GLU A 197 -14.83 1.40 6.11
N THR A 198 -14.34 0.46 6.91
CA THR A 198 -15.07 -0.08 8.06
C THR A 198 -15.37 0.99 9.11
N TRP A 199 -14.40 1.86 9.42
CA TRP A 199 -14.61 2.95 10.37
C TRP A 199 -15.70 3.92 9.91
N LEU A 200 -15.74 4.23 8.62
CA LEU A 200 -16.70 5.17 8.04
C LEU A 200 -18.13 4.66 8.08
N GLN A 201 -18.32 3.37 7.81
CA GLN A 201 -19.62 2.71 7.92
C GLN A 201 -20.15 2.74 9.36
N ALA A 202 -19.26 2.54 10.34
CA ALA A 202 -19.61 2.46 11.75
C ALA A 202 -19.77 3.83 12.43
N ALA A 203 -18.76 4.69 12.34
CA ALA A 203 -18.67 5.95 13.09
C ALA A 203 -19.47 7.10 12.45
N ARG A 204 -19.74 7.03 11.14
CA ARG A 204 -20.44 8.07 10.37
C ARG A 204 -19.94 9.49 10.69
N PRO A 205 -18.63 9.75 10.56
CA PRO A 205 -18.02 11.03 10.93
C PRO A 205 -18.65 12.20 10.15
N ARG A 206 -18.66 13.39 10.77
CA ARG A 206 -19.27 14.60 10.22
C ARG A 206 -18.26 15.51 9.52
N GLY A 207 -18.78 16.42 8.70
CA GLY A 207 -18.08 17.23 7.70
C GLY A 207 -16.63 17.65 7.99
N ALA A 208 -16.35 18.32 9.11
CA ALA A 208 -15.00 18.82 9.40
C ALA A 208 -13.96 17.69 9.55
N LYS A 209 -14.34 16.58 10.19
CA LYS A 209 -13.45 15.42 10.37
C LYS A 209 -13.14 14.74 9.03
N LEU A 210 -14.11 14.72 8.12
CA LEU A 210 -13.93 14.19 6.76
C LEU A 210 -13.00 15.05 5.90
N ALA A 211 -13.07 16.37 6.04
CA ALA A 211 -12.19 17.30 5.35
C ALA A 211 -10.75 17.22 5.91
N ALA A 212 -10.59 17.21 7.24
CA ALA A 212 -9.28 17.05 7.87
C ALA A 212 -8.61 15.71 7.51
N ALA A 213 -9.38 14.62 7.45
CA ALA A 213 -8.89 13.33 7.03
C ALA A 213 -8.39 13.34 5.56
N HIS A 214 -9.08 14.07 4.67
CA HIS A 214 -8.62 14.27 3.30
C HIS A 214 -7.31 15.06 3.24
N ASP A 215 -7.21 16.17 3.98
CA ASP A 215 -5.99 16.99 4.03
C ASP A 215 -4.78 16.18 4.57
N GLN A 216 -4.98 15.37 5.62
CA GLN A 216 -3.97 14.45 6.15
C GLN A 216 -3.57 13.40 5.11
N TRP A 217 -4.52 12.81 4.41
CA TRP A 217 -4.26 11.82 3.37
C TRP A 217 -3.40 12.41 2.25
N MET A 218 -3.82 13.55 1.69
CA MET A 218 -3.10 14.19 0.58
C MET A 218 -1.70 14.66 0.99
N SER A 219 -1.54 15.21 2.19
CA SER A 219 -0.21 15.61 2.69
C SER A 219 0.71 14.41 2.95
N THR A 220 0.18 13.29 3.43
CA THR A 220 0.95 12.04 3.64
C THR A 220 1.41 11.44 2.31
N ILE A 221 0.55 11.41 1.29
CA ILE A 221 0.92 11.01 -0.08
C ILE A 221 2.01 11.91 -0.63
N ALA A 222 1.83 13.24 -0.52
CA ALA A 222 2.80 14.19 -1.05
C ALA A 222 4.17 14.00 -0.41
N PHE A 223 4.24 13.74 0.90
CA PHE A 223 5.48 13.38 1.57
C PHE A 223 6.08 12.08 1.02
N MET A 224 5.30 11.01 0.95
CA MET A 224 5.74 9.69 0.48
C MET A 224 6.32 9.76 -0.94
N ASN A 225 5.57 10.36 -1.88
CA ASN A 225 5.98 10.51 -3.27
C ASN A 225 7.23 11.37 -3.42
N LYS A 226 7.38 12.40 -2.58
CA LYS A 226 8.58 13.24 -2.56
C LYS A 226 9.84 12.47 -2.13
N GLN A 227 9.69 11.44 -1.30
CA GLN A 227 10.78 10.53 -0.95
C GLN A 227 11.02 9.44 -2.01
N GLY A 228 10.31 9.50 -3.15
CA GLY A 228 10.45 8.55 -4.24
C GLY A 228 9.74 7.21 -4.01
N LEU A 229 8.85 7.10 -3.01
CA LEU A 229 8.01 5.92 -2.79
C LEU A 229 6.58 6.19 -3.26
N PHE A 230 5.99 5.25 -4.00
CA PHE A 230 4.64 5.33 -4.55
C PHE A 230 3.89 4.06 -4.21
N HIS A 231 2.61 4.15 -3.85
CA HIS A 231 1.83 3.07 -3.26
C HIS A 231 1.00 2.29 -4.29
N PHE A 232 0.47 2.94 -5.32
CA PHE A 232 -0.34 2.36 -6.41
C PHE A 232 -1.66 1.66 -6.02
N ASP A 233 -2.05 1.65 -4.74
CA ASP A 233 -3.26 0.98 -4.27
C ASP A 233 -3.91 1.68 -3.05
N LEU A 234 -4.03 2.99 -3.13
CA LEU A 234 -4.56 3.83 -2.04
C LEU A 234 -6.10 3.80 -1.98
N HIS A 235 -6.69 2.62 -1.86
CA HIS A 235 -8.12 2.49 -1.59
C HIS A 235 -8.43 2.52 -0.09
N ALA A 236 -9.67 2.82 0.30
CA ALA A 236 -10.05 3.01 1.71
C ALA A 236 -9.80 1.80 2.63
N ARG A 237 -9.62 0.58 2.10
CA ARG A 237 -9.24 -0.59 2.92
C ARG A 237 -7.74 -0.70 3.22
N ASN A 238 -6.91 0.06 2.52
CA ASN A 238 -5.45 0.17 2.74
C ASN A 238 -5.09 1.43 3.54
N LEU A 239 -6.10 2.22 3.92
CA LEU A 239 -5.94 3.27 4.91
C LEU A 239 -6.46 2.75 6.24
N LEU A 240 -5.65 2.85 7.29
CA LEU A 240 -6.04 2.50 8.65
C LEU A 240 -6.35 3.76 9.44
N THR A 241 -7.15 3.62 10.49
CA THR A 241 -7.43 4.70 11.43
C THR A 241 -7.64 4.18 12.84
N ASP A 242 -7.15 4.95 13.81
CA ASP A 242 -7.47 4.79 15.23
C ASP A 242 -8.68 5.64 15.65
N GLY A 243 -9.34 6.26 14.67
CA GLY A 243 -10.45 7.18 14.85
C GLY A 243 -10.02 8.64 14.85
N GLU A 244 -8.75 8.97 15.07
CA GLU A 244 -8.24 10.35 15.06
C GLU A 244 -7.33 10.62 13.87
N ASP A 245 -6.36 9.74 13.62
CA ASP A 245 -5.40 9.86 12.52
C ASP A 245 -5.65 8.80 11.43
N LEU A 246 -5.20 9.11 10.21
CA LEU A 246 -5.09 8.16 9.11
C LEU A 246 -3.66 7.64 8.97
N TYR A 247 -3.54 6.38 8.57
CA TYR A 247 -2.27 5.71 8.34
C TYR A 247 -2.30 4.99 6.99
N LEU A 248 -1.34 5.28 6.11
CA LEU A 248 -1.18 4.56 4.85
C LEU A 248 -0.52 3.21 5.13
N ALA A 249 -1.17 2.12 4.71
CA ALA A 249 -0.76 0.75 4.99
C ALA A 249 -0.91 -0.14 3.75
N ASP A 250 -0.37 -1.36 3.83
CA ASP A 250 -0.33 -2.34 2.73
C ASP A 250 0.44 -1.85 1.49
N PHE A 251 1.72 -2.20 1.44
CA PHE A 251 2.63 -1.77 0.37
C PHE A 251 2.84 -2.88 -0.66
N GLY A 252 1.87 -3.79 -0.84
CA GLY A 252 1.98 -4.92 -1.76
C GLY A 252 2.19 -4.54 -3.23
N TYR A 253 1.83 -3.30 -3.60
CA TYR A 253 2.05 -2.70 -4.92
C TYR A 253 2.94 -1.46 -4.85
N ALA A 254 3.75 -1.31 -3.81
CA ALA A 254 4.64 -0.16 -3.77
C ALA A 254 5.71 -0.24 -4.87
N LEU A 255 6.05 0.92 -5.43
CA LEU A 255 7.13 1.13 -6.36
C LEU A 255 7.99 2.29 -5.87
N GLY A 256 9.27 2.05 -5.67
CA GLY A 256 10.21 3.01 -5.08
C GLY A 256 11.38 3.28 -6.01
N SER A 257 11.85 4.52 -6.06
CA SER A 257 13.04 4.89 -6.85
C SER A 257 14.34 4.25 -6.34
N GLU A 258 14.36 3.80 -5.07
CA GLU A 258 15.48 3.07 -4.47
C GLU A 258 15.42 1.55 -4.73
N PHE A 259 14.38 1.06 -5.42
CA PHE A 259 14.27 -0.36 -5.77
C PHE A 259 15.15 -0.69 -6.98
N ASP A 260 15.50 -1.97 -7.14
CA ASP A 260 16.21 -2.47 -8.30
C ASP A 260 15.25 -2.58 -9.50
N LEU A 261 14.96 -1.45 -10.12
CA LEU A 261 13.99 -1.35 -11.21
C LEU A 261 14.63 -1.64 -12.57
N SER A 262 13.87 -2.23 -13.49
CA SER A 262 14.22 -2.22 -14.91
C SER A 262 14.12 -0.81 -15.52
N THR A 263 14.61 -0.65 -16.76
CA THR A 263 14.48 0.62 -17.48
C THR A 263 13.02 0.97 -17.75
N GLU A 264 12.22 -0.05 -18.07
CA GLU A 264 10.79 0.05 -18.31
C GLU A 264 10.04 0.46 -17.04
N GLU A 265 10.41 -0.10 -15.88
CA GLU A 265 9.83 0.26 -14.59
C GLU A 265 10.19 1.68 -14.15
N ARG A 266 11.44 2.13 -14.40
CA ARG A 266 11.82 3.54 -14.18
C ARG A 266 11.00 4.50 -15.04
N ALA A 267 10.84 4.18 -16.33
CA ALA A 267 10.03 4.98 -17.25
C ALA A 267 8.56 4.98 -16.83
N PHE A 268 8.04 3.83 -16.38
CA PHE A 268 6.71 3.71 -15.81
C PHE A 268 6.58 4.62 -14.58
N LEU A 269 7.45 4.51 -13.59
CA LEU A 269 7.41 5.35 -12.38
C LEU A 269 7.44 6.85 -12.71
N ALA A 270 8.30 7.26 -13.64
CA ALA A 270 8.39 8.65 -14.10
C ALA A 270 7.09 9.17 -14.73
N ALA A 271 6.38 8.31 -15.47
CA ALA A 271 5.10 8.64 -16.08
C ALA A 271 3.92 8.66 -15.08
N HIS A 272 4.11 8.14 -13.86
CA HIS A 272 3.06 7.93 -12.84
C HIS A 272 3.30 8.69 -11.54
N ALA A 273 4.15 9.74 -11.57
CA ALA A 273 4.48 10.52 -10.38
C ALA A 273 3.26 11.13 -9.65
N ASP A 274 2.15 11.29 -10.36
CA ASP A 274 0.88 11.83 -9.91
C ASP A 274 -0.21 10.77 -9.62
N TYR A 275 0.08 9.49 -9.87
CA TYR A 275 -0.90 8.40 -9.79
C TYR A 275 -1.57 8.31 -8.42
N ASP A 276 -0.79 8.28 -7.34
CA ASP A 276 -1.32 8.13 -5.99
C ASP A 276 -2.24 9.28 -5.57
N SER A 277 -1.87 10.52 -5.93
CA SER A 277 -2.69 11.70 -5.64
C SER A 277 -4.00 11.66 -6.43
N ALA A 278 -3.94 11.30 -7.71
CA ALA A 278 -5.12 11.18 -8.54
C ALA A 278 -6.03 10.02 -8.10
N TYR A 279 -5.43 8.90 -7.71
CA TYR A 279 -6.15 7.75 -7.16
C TYR A 279 -6.85 8.13 -5.86
N ALA A 280 -6.19 8.87 -4.96
CA ALA A 280 -6.78 9.33 -3.70
C ALA A 280 -7.98 10.25 -3.93
N CYS A 281 -7.91 11.21 -4.86
CA CYS A 281 -9.06 12.03 -5.26
C CYS A 281 -10.26 11.18 -5.68
N ARG A 282 -10.02 10.18 -6.54
CA ARG A 282 -11.05 9.23 -6.97
C ARG A 282 -11.58 8.39 -5.81
N ALA A 283 -10.70 7.83 -4.98
CA ALA A 283 -11.08 6.95 -3.88
C ALA A 283 -11.91 7.71 -2.84
N TYR A 284 -11.55 8.96 -2.53
CA TYR A 284 -12.31 9.84 -1.65
C TYR A 284 -13.70 10.15 -2.21
N ALA A 285 -13.80 10.49 -3.50
CA ALA A 285 -15.08 10.73 -4.16
C ALA A 285 -15.98 9.47 -4.15
N ARG A 286 -15.41 8.31 -4.47
CA ARG A 286 -16.13 7.02 -4.44
C ARG A 286 -16.64 6.67 -3.06
N TRP A 287 -15.82 6.84 -2.03
CA TRP A 287 -16.26 6.61 -0.66
C TRP A 287 -17.49 7.47 -0.34
N LEU A 288 -17.48 8.76 -0.68
CA LEU A 288 -18.58 9.65 -0.35
C LEU A 288 -19.84 9.48 -1.23
N SER A 289 -19.72 8.83 -2.40
CA SER A 289 -20.81 8.65 -3.38
C SER A 289 -22.08 7.95 -2.83
N GLY A 290 -21.95 7.15 -1.76
CA GLY A 290 -23.09 6.47 -1.12
C GLY A 290 -23.98 7.40 -0.27
N ALA A 291 -23.60 8.66 -0.07
CA ALA A 291 -24.33 9.60 0.78
C ALA A 291 -25.44 10.32 0.00
N LYS A 292 -26.68 10.31 0.53
CA LYS A 292 -27.82 11.09 -0.03
C LYS A 292 -27.55 12.59 -0.12
N ARG A 293 -26.72 13.13 0.77
CA ARG A 293 -26.29 14.54 0.79
C ARG A 293 -24.92 14.65 1.43
N HIS A 294 -23.96 15.21 0.71
CA HIS A 294 -22.63 15.46 1.26
C HIS A 294 -22.65 16.61 2.28
N PRO A 295 -21.91 16.51 3.40
CA PRO A 295 -21.71 17.61 4.34
C PRO A 295 -21.13 18.87 3.66
N PRO A 296 -21.50 20.10 4.08
CA PRO A 296 -20.99 21.33 3.47
C PRO A 296 -19.47 21.41 3.38
N ALA A 297 -18.75 20.91 4.40
CA ALA A 297 -17.29 20.94 4.46
C ALA A 297 -16.59 20.11 3.35
N VAL A 298 -17.21 19.05 2.82
CA VAL A 298 -16.59 18.20 1.80
C VAL A 298 -17.03 18.52 0.38
N ARG A 299 -18.11 19.30 0.19
CA ARG A 299 -18.62 19.65 -1.15
C ARG A 299 -17.59 20.41 -2.00
N PRO A 300 -16.83 21.40 -1.46
CA PRO A 300 -15.82 22.09 -2.25
C PRO A 300 -14.68 21.14 -2.68
N ILE A 301 -14.28 20.21 -1.81
CA ILE A 301 -13.27 19.19 -2.09
C ILE A 301 -13.73 18.31 -3.26
N LEU A 302 -14.94 17.75 -3.17
CA LEU A 302 -15.52 16.91 -4.21
C LEU A 302 -15.69 17.65 -5.55
N ALA A 303 -16.18 18.89 -5.51
CA ALA A 303 -16.36 19.70 -6.71
C ALA A 303 -15.02 19.99 -7.41
N ARG A 304 -14.00 20.31 -6.60
CA ARG A 304 -12.64 20.56 -7.09
C ARG A 304 -12.05 19.29 -7.71
N GLU A 305 -12.18 18.14 -7.06
CA GLU A 305 -11.52 16.88 -7.46
C GLU A 305 -12.28 16.04 -8.48
N ALA A 306 -13.54 16.39 -8.77
CA ALA A 306 -14.38 15.67 -9.72
C ALA A 306 -13.72 15.44 -11.11
N PRO A 307 -13.01 16.41 -11.72
CA PRO A 307 -12.33 16.18 -13.00
C PRO A 307 -11.25 15.09 -12.91
N VAL A 308 -10.43 15.10 -11.85
CA VAL A 308 -9.39 14.10 -11.61
C VAL A 308 -10.01 12.72 -11.39
N ALA A 309 -11.05 12.65 -10.56
CA ALA A 309 -11.77 11.41 -10.29
C ALA A 309 -12.37 10.80 -11.57
N ALA A 310 -12.95 11.62 -12.45
CA ALA A 310 -13.52 11.18 -13.71
C ALA A 310 -12.47 10.62 -14.68
N ILE A 311 -11.30 11.27 -14.79
CA ILE A 311 -10.18 10.78 -15.61
C ILE A 311 -9.70 9.42 -15.09
N MET A 312 -9.51 9.30 -13.78
CA MET A 312 -9.05 8.05 -13.16
C MET A 312 -10.10 6.93 -13.25
N ASP A 313 -11.39 7.26 -13.17
CA ASP A 313 -12.46 6.29 -13.39
C ASP A 313 -12.47 5.77 -14.83
N ALA A 314 -12.37 6.67 -15.82
CA ALA A 314 -12.29 6.27 -17.23
C ALA A 314 -11.05 5.39 -17.50
N PHE A 315 -9.89 5.79 -16.97
CA PHE A 315 -8.65 5.02 -17.10
C PHE A 315 -8.75 3.62 -16.47
N LEU A 316 -9.14 3.53 -15.20
CA LEU A 316 -9.23 2.24 -14.51
C LEU A 316 -10.32 1.34 -15.10
N ASN A 317 -11.41 1.93 -15.62
CA ASN A 317 -12.44 1.19 -16.34
C ASN A 317 -12.03 0.71 -17.73
N ALA A 318 -10.89 1.16 -18.27
CA ALA A 318 -10.35 0.71 -19.55
C ALA A 318 -9.24 -0.35 -19.41
N LEU A 319 -8.76 -0.63 -18.19
CA LEU A 319 -7.74 -1.65 -17.95
C LEU A 319 -8.26 -3.08 -18.26
N PRO A 320 -7.38 -4.03 -18.67
CA PRO A 320 -7.79 -5.41 -18.91
C PRO A 320 -8.60 -6.00 -17.74
N GLY A 321 -9.68 -6.70 -18.06
CA GLY A 321 -10.56 -7.31 -17.07
C GLY A 321 -11.71 -6.43 -16.56
N THR A 322 -11.81 -5.17 -17.00
CA THR A 322 -13.03 -4.36 -16.88
C THR A 322 -13.93 -4.59 -18.09
N LYS A 323 -15.23 -4.30 -17.99
CA LYS A 323 -16.25 -4.67 -18.98
C LYS A 323 -16.06 -4.04 -20.38
N GLN A 324 -15.06 -3.18 -20.59
CA GLN A 324 -14.76 -2.47 -21.83
C GLN A 324 -13.26 -2.15 -21.89
N ALA A 325 -12.44 -2.92 -22.62
CA ALA A 325 -11.00 -2.64 -22.71
C ALA A 325 -10.53 -2.43 -24.16
N PRO A 326 -10.07 -1.22 -24.50
CA PRO A 326 -8.98 -1.00 -25.46
C PRO A 326 -7.69 -0.55 -24.75
N ALA A 327 -6.56 -0.74 -25.42
CA ALA A 327 -5.22 -0.40 -24.95
C ALA A 327 -5.04 1.12 -24.76
N SER A 328 -5.36 1.65 -23.58
CA SER A 328 -5.04 3.03 -23.21
C SER A 328 -3.99 3.04 -22.11
N GLY A 329 -2.88 3.73 -22.37
CA GLY A 329 -1.88 4.02 -21.36
C GLY A 329 -2.40 5.00 -20.32
N TYR A 330 -1.66 5.16 -19.22
CA TYR A 330 -2.00 6.11 -18.18
C TYR A 330 -2.09 7.55 -18.72
N PRO A 331 -3.19 8.29 -18.47
CA PRO A 331 -3.43 9.61 -19.03
C PRO A 331 -2.67 10.71 -18.26
N ALA A 332 -1.35 10.58 -18.11
CA ALA A 332 -0.49 11.44 -17.29
C ALA A 332 -0.65 12.94 -17.59
N GLN A 333 -0.79 13.33 -18.87
CA GLN A 333 -0.98 14.73 -19.23
C GLN A 333 -2.32 15.28 -18.73
N ALA A 334 -3.39 14.51 -18.86
CA ALA A 334 -4.73 14.93 -18.43
C ALA A 334 -4.83 14.95 -16.89
N VAL A 335 -4.24 13.95 -16.23
CA VAL A 335 -4.17 13.90 -14.75
C VAL A 335 -3.35 15.07 -14.21
N GLY A 336 -2.14 15.28 -14.73
CA GLY A 336 -1.27 16.36 -14.31
C GLY A 336 -1.90 17.74 -14.51
N ALA A 337 -2.58 17.97 -15.64
CA ALA A 337 -3.29 19.22 -15.89
C ALA A 337 -4.45 19.43 -14.90
N ALA A 338 -5.22 18.38 -14.62
CA ALA A 338 -6.34 18.45 -13.67
C ALA A 338 -5.86 18.68 -12.24
N LEU A 339 -4.77 18.02 -11.80
CA LEU A 339 -4.16 18.21 -10.47
C LEU A 339 -3.53 19.61 -10.31
N ALA A 340 -2.86 20.12 -11.34
CA ALA A 340 -2.30 21.48 -11.32
C ALA A 340 -3.39 22.54 -11.11
N GLY A 341 -4.58 22.32 -11.68
CA GLY A 341 -5.78 23.16 -11.45
C GLY A 341 -6.27 23.16 -9.99
N LEU A 342 -5.81 22.23 -9.15
CA LEU A 342 -6.16 22.15 -7.72
C LEU A 342 -5.15 22.85 -6.80
N GLY A 343 -4.03 23.34 -7.34
CA GLY A 343 -2.91 23.84 -6.53
C GLY A 343 -2.11 22.74 -5.83
N VAL A 344 -2.29 21.47 -6.24
CA VAL A 344 -1.43 20.36 -5.81
C VAL A 344 -0.13 20.48 -6.61
N ALA A 345 0.92 21.01 -5.99
CA ALA A 345 2.23 21.03 -6.63
C ALA A 345 2.72 19.60 -6.76
N LEU A 346 2.86 19.13 -8.00
CA LEU A 346 3.62 17.92 -8.29
C LEU A 346 5.04 18.15 -7.78
N GLY A 347 5.53 17.28 -6.89
CA GLY A 347 6.93 17.32 -6.48
C GLY A 347 7.81 17.40 -7.73
N GLU A 348 8.80 18.30 -7.72
CA GLU A 348 9.71 18.48 -8.85
C GLU A 348 10.18 17.11 -9.35
N ARG A 349 10.03 16.85 -10.66
CA ARG A 349 10.50 15.64 -11.32
C ARG A 349 12.03 15.58 -11.22
N ARG A 350 12.57 15.11 -10.10
CA ARG A 350 13.97 14.69 -9.98
C ARG A 350 14.02 13.19 -9.97
N LEU A 351 13.80 12.60 -11.15
CA LEU A 351 14.44 11.34 -11.48
C LEU A 351 15.66 11.74 -12.31
N THR A 352 16.81 11.84 -11.65
CA THR A 352 18.08 11.83 -12.38
C THR A 352 18.15 10.49 -13.11
N VAL A 353 18.21 10.59 -14.44
CA VAL A 353 18.34 9.48 -15.41
C VAL A 353 19.53 8.60 -15.07
#